data_AF-A0A7J8NE47-F1
#
_entry.id   AF-A0A7J8NE47-F1
#
_cell.length_a   1.000
_cell.length_b   1.000
_cell.length_c   1.000
_cell.angle_alpha   90.00
_cell.angle_beta   90.00
_cell.angle_gamma   90.00
#
_symmetry.space_group_name_H-M   'P 1'
#
loop_
_entity.id
_entity.type
_entity.pdbx_description
1 polymer ?
#
loop_
_entity_poly.entity_id
_entity_poly.type
_entity_poly.pdbx_seq_one_letter_code
_entity_poly.pdbx_strand_id
1 'polypeptide(L)'
;MSKEVTKNVEGMKTCRRARKASCSKDILSALEDRVVTIEKSMGDINERIDDAEERIDDVDDRIHDGLQSMQEELKEYVLDSVEKLNGRDDAIEAMITTLKEEIAELKGELTNYKAALGNGGLAAVATKPSVDVPKPKEFKGTSYARDMDNFLWVIEQYFSAKSIMEDATKVTTAVMYLTDVTLLWWHRRSTDVRHSGIEIGT
;
A
#
# COMPACT_ATOMS: atom_id res chain seq x y z
N MET A 1 -36.65 -114.01 24.43
CA MET A 1 -35.75 -112.94 24.94
C MET A 1 -35.79 -111.66 24.09
N SER A 2 -36.08 -111.70 22.77
CA SER A 2 -36.01 -110.51 21.91
C SER A 2 -37.15 -109.48 22.04
N LYS A 3 -38.34 -109.86 22.54
CA LYS A 3 -39.50 -108.95 22.63
C LYS A 3 -39.47 -107.99 23.84
N GLU A 4 -38.73 -108.37 24.90
CA GLU A 4 -38.55 -107.56 26.11
C GLU A 4 -37.59 -106.38 25.86
N VAL A 5 -36.50 -106.65 25.13
CA VAL A 5 -35.47 -105.66 24.78
C VAL A 5 -36.02 -104.61 23.82
N THR A 6 -36.87 -104.99 22.85
CA THR A 6 -37.49 -104.04 21.92
C THR A 6 -38.48 -103.10 22.63
N LYS A 7 -39.28 -103.60 23.58
CA LYS A 7 -40.24 -102.78 24.36
C LYS A 7 -39.53 -101.75 25.24
N ASN A 8 -38.43 -102.13 25.90
CA ASN A 8 -37.62 -101.19 26.69
C ASN A 8 -36.95 -100.11 25.84
N VAL A 9 -36.47 -100.45 24.64
CA VAL A 9 -35.88 -99.48 23.70
C VAL A 9 -36.93 -98.50 23.17
N GLU A 10 -38.16 -98.95 22.89
CA GLU A 10 -39.29 -98.11 22.48
C GLU A 10 -39.66 -97.09 23.59
N GLY A 11 -39.79 -97.55 24.84
CA GLY A 11 -40.09 -96.70 26.01
C GLY A 11 -38.99 -95.68 26.34
N MET A 12 -37.71 -96.05 26.18
CA MET A 12 -36.59 -95.11 26.33
C MET A 12 -36.57 -94.05 25.22
N LYS A 13 -36.96 -94.40 23.99
CA LYS A 13 -37.08 -93.47 22.87
C LYS A 13 -38.22 -92.46 23.07
N THR A 14 -39.39 -92.89 23.56
CA THR A 14 -40.54 -91.99 23.82
C THR A 14 -40.24 -91.01 24.96
N CYS A 15 -39.63 -91.49 26.05
CA CYS A 15 -39.25 -90.64 27.19
C CYS A 15 -38.17 -89.61 26.81
N ARG A 16 -37.19 -89.98 25.97
CA ARG A 16 -36.18 -89.04 25.43
C ARG A 16 -36.79 -88.01 24.50
N ARG A 17 -37.78 -88.39 23.68
CA ARG A 17 -38.48 -87.49 22.76
C ARG A 17 -39.33 -86.45 23.51
N ALA A 18 -40.01 -86.87 24.58
CA ALA A 18 -40.75 -85.97 25.47
C ALA A 18 -39.83 -84.97 26.19
N ARG A 19 -38.69 -85.42 26.72
CA ARG A 19 -37.68 -84.53 27.33
C ARG A 19 -37.09 -83.52 26.33
N LYS A 20 -36.79 -83.97 25.11
CA LYS A 20 -36.29 -83.09 24.04
C LYS A 20 -37.34 -82.05 23.61
N ALA A 21 -38.62 -82.45 23.56
CA ALA A 21 -39.72 -81.54 23.28
C ALA A 21 -39.91 -80.49 24.40
N SER A 22 -39.80 -80.89 25.68
CA SER A 22 -39.83 -79.97 26.82
C SER A 22 -38.70 -78.95 26.75
N CYS A 23 -37.46 -79.41 26.56
CA CYS A 23 -36.29 -78.52 26.44
C CYS A 23 -36.39 -77.55 25.26
N SER A 24 -36.94 -77.99 24.11
CA SER A 24 -37.19 -77.12 22.97
C SER A 24 -38.24 -76.04 23.26
N LYS A 25 -39.24 -76.34 24.09
CA LYS A 25 -40.28 -75.38 24.50
C LYS A 25 -39.70 -74.32 25.43
N ASP A 26 -38.86 -74.73 26.39
CA ASP A 26 -38.21 -73.80 27.32
C ASP A 26 -37.26 -72.83 26.58
N ILE A 27 -36.52 -73.33 25.59
CA ILE A 27 -35.66 -72.49 24.72
C ILE A 27 -36.51 -71.49 23.92
N LEU A 28 -37.67 -71.91 23.41
CA LEU A 28 -38.57 -71.06 22.64
C LEU A 28 -39.15 -69.94 23.49
N SER A 29 -39.60 -70.24 24.72
CA SER A 29 -40.05 -69.20 25.67
C SER A 29 -38.93 -68.22 26.03
N ALA A 30 -37.70 -68.70 26.24
CA ALA A 30 -36.57 -67.81 26.47
C ALA A 30 -36.22 -66.92 25.27
N LEU A 31 -36.47 -67.39 24.04
CA LEU A 31 -36.33 -66.58 22.83
C LEU A 31 -37.45 -65.56 22.70
N GLU A 32 -38.70 -65.92 23.01
CA GLU A 32 -39.84 -64.99 23.04
C GLU A 32 -39.60 -63.83 24.03
N ASP A 33 -39.15 -64.11 25.25
CA ASP A 33 -38.84 -63.08 26.25
C ASP A 33 -37.74 -62.12 25.76
N ARG A 34 -36.72 -62.66 25.08
CA ARG A 34 -35.66 -61.85 24.48
C ARG A 34 -36.18 -61.00 23.32
N VAL A 35 -37.09 -61.53 22.49
CA VAL A 35 -37.72 -60.76 21.40
C VAL A 35 -38.52 -59.61 21.98
N VAL A 36 -39.35 -59.85 23.01
CA VAL A 36 -40.10 -58.79 23.70
C VAL A 36 -39.18 -57.72 24.28
N THR A 37 -38.04 -58.13 24.87
CA THR A 37 -37.05 -57.19 25.40
C THR A 37 -36.41 -56.35 24.28
N ILE A 38 -36.07 -56.97 23.15
CA ILE A 38 -35.52 -56.29 21.97
C ILE A 38 -36.54 -55.31 21.41
N GLU A 39 -37.80 -55.72 21.23
CA GLU A 39 -38.89 -54.87 20.73
C GLU A 39 -39.06 -53.63 21.58
N LYS A 40 -39.06 -53.78 22.91
CA LYS A 40 -39.10 -52.64 23.83
C LYS A 40 -37.90 -51.71 23.64
N SER A 41 -36.69 -52.26 23.62
CA SER A 41 -35.47 -51.44 23.45
C SER A 41 -35.41 -50.76 22.09
N MET A 42 -35.99 -51.36 21.04
CA MET A 42 -36.07 -50.77 19.70
C MET A 42 -37.08 -49.63 19.67
N GLY A 43 -38.19 -49.73 20.43
CA GLY A 43 -39.10 -48.61 20.67
C GLY A 43 -38.39 -47.42 21.33
N ASP A 44 -37.66 -47.67 22.42
CA ASP A 44 -36.89 -46.64 23.13
C ASP A 44 -35.80 -46.01 22.22
N ILE A 45 -35.19 -46.79 21.31
CA ILE A 45 -34.22 -46.29 20.33
C ILE A 45 -34.90 -45.41 19.27
N ASN A 46 -36.06 -45.82 18.76
CA ASN A 46 -36.79 -45.05 17.76
C ASN A 46 -37.23 -43.69 18.32
N GLU A 47 -37.76 -43.66 19.55
CA GLU A 47 -38.11 -42.39 20.21
C GLU A 47 -36.89 -41.47 20.33
N ARG A 48 -35.72 -42.01 20.68
CA ARG A 48 -34.47 -41.24 20.72
C ARG A 48 -33.96 -40.79 19.36
N ILE A 49 -34.30 -41.50 18.29
CA ILE A 49 -33.98 -41.11 16.91
C ILE A 49 -34.89 -39.95 16.51
N ASP A 50 -36.19 -40.05 16.77
CA ASP A 50 -37.16 -38.99 16.50
C ASP A 50 -36.76 -37.68 17.23
N ASP A 51 -36.43 -37.77 18.52
CA ASP A 51 -35.90 -36.64 19.31
C ASP A 51 -34.60 -36.07 18.73
N ALA A 52 -33.74 -36.92 18.16
CA ALA A 52 -32.48 -36.48 17.57
C ALA A 52 -32.69 -35.80 16.21
N GLU A 53 -33.64 -36.28 15.41
CA GLU A 53 -34.04 -35.66 14.16
C GLU A 53 -34.62 -34.27 14.41
N GLU A 54 -35.54 -34.12 15.36
CA GLU A 54 -36.09 -32.80 15.74
C GLU A 54 -34.99 -31.82 16.20
N ARG A 55 -34.02 -32.31 16.98
CA ARG A 55 -32.89 -31.48 17.41
C ARG A 55 -31.92 -31.14 16.28
N ILE A 56 -31.80 -31.98 15.27
CA ILE A 56 -30.99 -31.69 14.08
C ILE A 56 -31.68 -30.59 13.27
N ASP A 57 -33.00 -30.69 13.09
CA ASP A 57 -33.78 -29.67 12.38
C ASP A 57 -33.70 -28.32 13.08
N ASP A 58 -33.84 -28.24 14.42
CA ASP A 58 -33.66 -26.99 15.18
C ASP A 58 -32.26 -26.39 15.01
N VAL A 59 -31.23 -27.25 14.99
CA VAL A 59 -29.85 -26.79 14.77
C VAL A 59 -29.67 -26.27 13.34
N ASP A 60 -30.26 -26.93 12.34
CA ASP A 60 -30.17 -26.52 10.94
C ASP A 60 -30.86 -25.18 10.71
N ASP A 61 -32.07 -24.99 11.27
CA ASP A 61 -32.80 -23.73 11.25
C ASP A 61 -32.00 -22.59 11.90
N ARG A 62 -31.45 -22.83 13.10
CA ARG A 62 -30.63 -21.83 13.81
C ARG A 62 -29.35 -21.46 13.07
N ILE A 63 -28.70 -22.44 12.42
CA ILE A 63 -27.53 -22.18 11.59
C ILE A 63 -27.94 -21.39 10.35
N HIS A 64 -29.04 -21.75 9.70
CA HIS A 64 -29.54 -21.08 8.51
C HIS A 64 -29.88 -19.61 8.79
N ASP A 65 -30.69 -19.36 9.82
CA ASP A 65 -31.10 -18.02 10.23
C ASP A 65 -29.91 -17.17 10.66
N GLY A 66 -28.98 -17.75 11.43
CA GLY A 66 -27.76 -17.07 11.87
C GLY A 66 -26.85 -16.66 10.71
N LEU A 67 -26.63 -17.57 9.76
CA LEU A 67 -25.85 -17.28 8.56
C LEU A 67 -26.53 -16.25 7.66
N GLN A 68 -27.85 -16.34 7.49
CA GLN A 68 -28.62 -15.38 6.71
C GLN A 68 -28.55 -13.98 7.34
N SER A 69 -28.74 -13.87 8.66
CA SER A 69 -28.63 -12.60 9.37
C SER A 69 -27.23 -11.99 9.25
N MET A 70 -26.18 -12.79 9.43
CA MET A 70 -24.80 -12.32 9.25
C MET A 70 -24.52 -11.87 7.82
N GLN A 71 -25.06 -12.58 6.83
CA GLN A 71 -24.91 -12.23 5.42
C GLN A 71 -25.59 -10.89 5.11
N GLU A 72 -26.79 -10.66 5.63
CA GLU A 72 -27.54 -9.41 5.47
C GLU A 72 -26.77 -8.23 6.09
N GLU A 73 -26.28 -8.39 7.32
CA GLU A 73 -25.53 -7.36 8.04
C GLU A 73 -24.21 -7.02 7.34
N LEU A 74 -23.45 -8.03 6.91
CA LEU A 74 -22.22 -7.81 6.14
C LEU A 74 -22.50 -7.12 4.80
N LYS A 75 -23.60 -7.49 4.13
CA LYS A 75 -24.00 -6.88 2.86
C LYS A 75 -24.37 -5.41 3.06
N GLU A 76 -25.13 -5.08 4.09
CA GLU A 76 -25.48 -3.69 4.43
C GLU A 76 -24.23 -2.87 4.75
N TYR A 77 -23.34 -3.39 5.61
CA TYR A 77 -22.08 -2.72 5.96
C TYR A 77 -21.20 -2.45 4.73
N VAL A 78 -21.08 -3.42 3.83
CA VAL A 78 -20.30 -3.27 2.60
C VAL A 78 -20.96 -2.24 1.66
N LEU A 79 -22.29 -2.26 1.51
CA LEU A 79 -23.01 -1.29 0.68
C LEU A 79 -22.84 0.14 1.19
N ASP A 80 -23.02 0.39 2.49
CA ASP A 80 -22.81 1.70 3.12
C ASP A 80 -21.34 2.18 2.96
N SER A 81 -20.38 1.26 3.11
CA SER A 81 -18.96 1.57 2.91
C SER A 81 -18.66 1.96 1.46
N VAL A 82 -19.23 1.25 0.48
CA VAL A 82 -19.08 1.56 -0.95
C VAL A 82 -19.74 2.89 -1.30
N GLU A 83 -20.93 3.18 -0.77
CA GLU A 83 -21.61 4.45 -0.97
C GLU A 83 -20.78 5.63 -0.45
N LYS A 84 -20.21 5.50 0.77
CA LYS A 84 -19.31 6.50 1.34
C LYS A 84 -18.04 6.69 0.53
N LEU A 85 -17.46 5.62 -0.02
CA LEU A 85 -16.29 5.71 -0.90
C LEU A 85 -16.63 6.43 -2.20
N ASN A 86 -17.74 6.06 -2.85
CA ASN A 86 -18.20 6.73 -4.07
C ASN A 86 -18.43 8.23 -3.84
N GLY A 87 -19.07 8.62 -2.73
CA GLY A 87 -19.26 10.05 -2.41
C GLY A 87 -17.95 10.81 -2.18
N ARG A 88 -16.91 10.15 -1.66
CA ARG A 88 -15.56 10.74 -1.54
C ARG A 88 -14.87 10.85 -2.89
N ASP A 89 -15.03 9.85 -3.75
CA ASP A 89 -14.48 9.86 -5.11
C ASP A 89 -15.12 10.99 -5.94
N ASP A 90 -16.44 11.16 -5.88
CA ASP A 90 -17.15 12.27 -6.53
C ASP A 90 -16.64 13.64 -6.05
N ALA A 91 -16.41 13.78 -4.73
CA ALA A 91 -15.88 15.01 -4.16
C ALA A 91 -14.43 15.29 -4.62
N ILE A 92 -13.60 14.25 -4.71
CA ILE A 92 -12.23 14.35 -5.23
C ILE A 92 -12.26 14.72 -6.72
N GLU A 93 -13.12 14.10 -7.52
CA GLU A 93 -13.29 14.45 -8.93
C GLU A 93 -13.69 15.92 -9.11
N ALA A 94 -14.63 16.41 -8.31
CA ALA A 94 -15.03 17.81 -8.32
C ALA A 94 -13.84 18.74 -8.00
N MET A 95 -13.07 18.45 -6.94
CA MET A 95 -11.86 19.22 -6.61
C MET A 95 -10.83 19.20 -7.74
N ILE A 96 -10.62 18.05 -8.39
CA ILE A 96 -9.71 17.93 -9.53
C ILE A 96 -10.21 18.78 -10.70
N THR A 97 -11.51 18.82 -10.98
CA THR A 97 -12.06 19.70 -12.03
C THR A 97 -11.82 21.17 -11.73
N THR A 98 -12.08 21.61 -10.50
CA THR A 98 -11.82 23.00 -10.08
C THR A 98 -10.35 23.36 -10.19
N LEU A 99 -9.43 22.52 -9.69
CA LEU A 99 -7.99 22.78 -9.79
C LEU A 99 -7.51 22.83 -11.25
N LYS A 100 -8.09 22.00 -12.13
CA LYS A 100 -7.76 22.05 -13.57
C LYS A 100 -8.20 23.39 -14.20
N GLU A 101 -9.34 23.93 -13.81
CA GLU A 101 -9.83 25.23 -14.25
C GLU A 101 -8.93 26.36 -13.75
N GLU A 102 -8.59 26.38 -12.46
CA GLU A 102 -7.66 27.36 -11.88
C GLU A 102 -6.29 27.34 -12.56
N ILE A 103 -5.74 26.15 -12.85
CA ILE A 103 -4.48 26.02 -13.60
C ILE A 103 -4.60 26.58 -15.01
N ALA A 104 -5.75 26.39 -15.68
CA ALA A 104 -5.98 26.93 -17.01
C ALA A 104 -6.07 28.47 -16.98
N GLU A 105 -6.75 29.03 -15.98
CA GLU A 105 -6.85 30.47 -15.75
C GLU A 105 -5.47 31.08 -15.48
N LEU A 106 -4.71 30.55 -14.52
CA LEU A 106 -3.35 31.00 -14.19
C LEU A 106 -2.41 30.92 -15.39
N LYS A 107 -2.53 29.87 -16.23
CA LYS A 107 -1.78 29.79 -17.48
C LYS A 107 -2.18 30.91 -18.44
N GLY A 108 -3.47 31.21 -18.57
CA GLY A 108 -3.98 32.34 -19.35
C GLY A 108 -3.43 33.68 -18.86
N GLU A 109 -3.51 33.95 -17.55
CA GLU A 109 -2.94 35.15 -16.94
C GLU A 109 -1.44 35.28 -17.20
N LEU A 110 -0.67 34.20 -17.03
CA LEU A 110 0.76 34.17 -17.32
C LEU A 110 1.04 34.53 -18.79
N THR A 111 0.23 34.05 -19.73
CA THR A 111 0.36 34.42 -21.15
C THR A 111 0.05 35.88 -21.38
N ASN A 112 -0.98 36.42 -20.72
CA ASN A 112 -1.34 37.84 -20.78
C ASN A 112 -0.23 38.72 -20.21
N TYR A 113 0.35 38.37 -19.05
CA TYR A 113 1.49 39.09 -18.46
C TYR A 113 2.71 39.07 -19.38
N LYS A 114 3.05 37.92 -19.98
CA LYS A 114 4.14 37.82 -20.97
C LYS A 114 3.87 38.66 -22.20
N ALA A 115 2.64 38.64 -22.72
CA ALA A 115 2.25 39.45 -23.88
C ALA A 115 2.27 40.94 -23.54
N ALA A 116 1.81 41.36 -22.36
CA ALA A 116 1.89 42.75 -21.90
C ALA A 116 3.35 43.20 -21.71
N LEU A 117 4.22 42.32 -21.21
CA LEU A 117 5.66 42.59 -21.12
C LEU A 117 6.32 42.69 -22.51
N GLY A 118 5.89 41.89 -23.48
CA GLY A 118 6.37 41.95 -24.87
C GLY A 118 5.79 43.10 -25.70
N ASN A 119 4.51 43.42 -25.49
CA ASN A 119 3.75 44.46 -26.20
C ASN A 119 3.89 45.84 -25.55
N GLY A 120 4.32 45.90 -24.29
CA GLY A 120 4.81 47.10 -23.60
C GLY A 120 6.14 47.62 -24.17
N GLY A 121 6.66 46.95 -25.19
CA GLY A 121 7.76 47.43 -26.00
C GLY A 121 9.08 46.79 -25.62
N LEU A 122 9.76 46.35 -26.68
CA LEU A 122 11.17 46.69 -26.90
C LEU A 122 11.37 48.22 -27.05
N ALA A 123 10.73 49.00 -26.19
CA ALA A 123 10.92 50.41 -25.97
C ALA A 123 10.95 50.55 -24.45
N ALA A 124 12.13 50.29 -23.89
CA ALA A 124 12.39 50.14 -22.47
C ALA A 124 12.04 48.75 -21.89
N VAL A 125 12.77 47.68 -22.28
CA VAL A 125 13.79 47.24 -21.31
C VAL A 125 14.43 48.51 -20.78
N ALA A 126 13.99 48.97 -19.60
CA ALA A 126 14.84 49.80 -18.78
C ALA A 126 16.09 48.94 -18.59
N THR A 127 16.97 48.98 -19.58
CA THR A 127 18.39 49.06 -19.39
C THR A 127 18.41 50.12 -18.32
N LYS A 128 18.54 49.67 -17.05
CA LYS A 128 19.02 50.51 -15.96
C LYS A 128 19.96 51.46 -16.65
N PRO A 129 19.67 52.78 -16.68
CA PRO A 129 20.37 53.70 -17.55
C PRO A 129 21.82 53.30 -17.42
N SER A 130 22.38 52.72 -18.48
CA SER A 130 23.68 52.09 -18.38
C SER A 130 24.55 53.28 -18.12
N VAL A 131 24.80 53.55 -16.84
CA VAL A 131 25.67 54.61 -16.41
C VAL A 131 26.91 54.31 -17.22
N ASP A 132 27.36 55.31 -17.97
CA ASP A 132 28.62 55.19 -18.68
C ASP A 132 29.69 55.20 -17.60
N VAL A 133 29.82 54.06 -16.93
CA VAL A 133 30.73 53.84 -15.82
C VAL A 133 32.11 53.80 -16.47
N PRO A 134 33.00 54.74 -16.12
CA PRO A 134 34.36 54.73 -16.63
C PRO A 134 35.00 53.36 -16.40
N LYS A 135 35.64 52.82 -17.43
CA LYS A 135 36.31 51.53 -17.32
C LYS A 135 37.40 51.60 -16.24
N PRO A 136 37.50 50.60 -15.35
CA PRO A 136 38.58 50.49 -14.38
C PRO A 136 39.95 50.52 -15.06
N LYS A 137 40.93 51.12 -14.37
CA LYS A 137 42.31 51.14 -14.83
C LYS A 137 42.93 49.76 -14.64
N GLU A 138 43.74 49.33 -15.62
CA GLU A 138 44.49 48.07 -15.54
C GLU A 138 45.48 48.06 -14.36
N PHE A 139 45.54 46.93 -13.65
CA PHE A 139 46.43 46.71 -12.52
C PHE A 139 47.63 45.84 -12.92
N LYS A 140 48.80 46.48 -12.95
CA LYS A 140 50.08 45.88 -13.39
C LYS A 140 50.88 45.19 -12.28
N GLY A 141 50.33 45.10 -11.07
CA GLY A 141 51.00 44.43 -9.95
C GLY A 141 52.13 45.26 -9.32
N THR A 142 51.82 46.45 -8.82
CA THR A 142 52.75 47.20 -7.96
C THR A 142 52.81 46.61 -6.55
N SER A 143 54.00 46.61 -5.95
CA SER A 143 54.32 45.90 -4.69
C SER A 143 53.71 46.51 -3.41
N TYR A 144 52.64 47.29 -3.50
CA TYR A 144 51.98 47.91 -2.36
C TYR A 144 50.59 47.28 -2.13
N ALA A 145 50.34 46.77 -0.92
CA ALA A 145 49.03 46.22 -0.53
C ALA A 145 47.87 47.20 -0.79
N ARG A 146 48.13 48.50 -0.60
CA ARG A 146 47.18 49.58 -0.84
C ARG A 146 46.70 49.66 -2.29
N ASP A 147 47.56 49.35 -3.27
CA ASP A 147 47.18 49.43 -4.68
C ASP A 147 46.26 48.26 -5.09
N MET A 148 46.44 47.10 -4.45
CA MET A 148 45.55 45.95 -4.61
C MET A 148 44.19 46.21 -3.98
N ASP A 149 44.15 46.76 -2.76
CA ASP A 149 42.90 47.12 -2.10
C ASP A 149 42.12 48.17 -2.91
N ASN A 150 42.83 49.16 -3.47
CA ASN A 150 42.24 50.18 -4.33
C ASN A 150 41.70 49.58 -5.64
N PHE A 151 42.39 48.61 -6.24
CA PHE A 151 41.90 47.90 -7.43
C PHE A 151 40.62 47.13 -7.15
N LEU A 152 40.59 46.35 -6.05
CA LEU A 152 39.40 45.59 -5.64
C LEU A 152 38.22 46.50 -5.34
N TRP A 153 38.47 47.64 -4.70
CA TRP A 153 37.42 48.61 -4.44
C TRP A 153 36.85 49.21 -5.74
N VAL A 154 37.71 49.62 -6.69
CA VAL A 154 37.26 50.19 -7.98
C VAL A 154 36.49 49.18 -8.82
N ILE A 155 36.92 47.90 -8.86
CA ILE A 155 36.26 46.87 -9.65
C ILE A 155 34.90 46.45 -9.05
N GLU A 156 34.77 46.43 -7.72
CA GLU A 156 33.50 46.10 -7.06
C GLU A 156 32.45 47.21 -7.26
N GLN A 157 32.90 48.47 -7.27
CA GLN A 157 32.05 49.61 -7.64
C GLN A 157 31.62 49.56 -9.11
N TYR A 158 32.52 49.11 -10.00
CA TYR A 158 32.18 48.88 -11.40
C TYR A 158 31.10 47.80 -11.57
N PHE A 159 31.22 46.67 -10.86
CA PHE A 159 30.20 45.61 -10.88
C PHE A 159 28.86 46.06 -10.33
N SER A 160 28.87 46.79 -9.21
CA SER A 160 27.68 47.36 -8.60
C SER A 160 26.95 48.30 -9.56
N ALA A 161 27.70 49.18 -10.23
CA ALA A 161 27.14 50.13 -11.20
C ALA A 161 26.67 49.45 -12.50
N LYS A 162 27.33 48.37 -12.94
CA LYS A 162 26.92 47.56 -14.10
C LYS A 162 25.89 46.47 -13.77
N SER A 163 25.49 46.33 -12.50
CA SER A 163 24.57 45.29 -12.02
C SER A 163 25.02 43.87 -12.33
N ILE A 164 26.34 43.62 -12.31
CA ILE A 164 26.90 42.27 -12.44
C ILE A 164 26.79 41.60 -11.07
N MET A 165 25.87 40.65 -10.92
CA MET A 165 25.59 39.99 -9.64
C MET A 165 26.18 38.59 -9.52
N GLU A 166 26.46 37.92 -10.63
CA GLU A 166 26.99 36.56 -10.63
C GLU A 166 28.50 36.55 -10.37
N ASP A 167 28.94 35.85 -9.32
CA ASP A 167 30.33 35.82 -8.89
C ASP A 167 31.28 35.27 -9.96
N ALA A 168 30.87 34.24 -10.72
CA ALA A 168 31.67 33.70 -11.82
C ALA A 168 31.95 34.75 -12.91
N THR A 169 30.95 35.57 -13.22
CA THR A 169 31.03 36.66 -14.20
C THR A 169 31.86 37.84 -13.64
N LYS A 170 31.73 38.14 -12.34
CA LYS A 170 32.58 39.13 -11.65
C LYS A 170 34.05 38.74 -11.70
N VAL A 171 34.40 37.51 -11.30
CA VAL A 171 35.78 37.01 -11.30
C VAL A 171 36.37 37.06 -12.71
N THR A 172 35.65 36.56 -13.71
CA THR A 172 36.12 36.56 -15.10
C THR A 172 36.37 37.99 -15.61
N THR A 173 35.50 38.93 -15.26
CA THR A 173 35.63 40.33 -15.67
C THR A 173 36.77 41.03 -14.93
N ALA A 174 36.95 40.80 -13.63
CA ALA A 174 38.04 41.39 -12.84
C ALA A 174 39.42 40.98 -13.38
N VAL A 175 39.54 39.74 -13.84
CA VAL A 175 40.77 39.20 -14.43
C VAL A 175 41.15 39.92 -15.72
N MET A 176 40.18 40.42 -16.51
CA MET A 176 40.46 41.20 -17.71
C MET A 176 41.18 42.53 -17.42
N TYR A 177 41.11 43.01 -16.18
CA TYR A 177 41.81 44.23 -15.75
C TYR A 177 43.12 43.95 -15.02
N LEU A 178 43.51 42.68 -14.86
CA LEU A 178 44.84 42.29 -14.39
C LEU A 178 45.80 42.23 -15.57
N THR A 179 47.01 42.75 -15.40
CA THR A 179 48.05 42.73 -16.43
C THR A 179 49.40 42.30 -15.86
N ASP A 180 50.36 42.05 -16.75
CA ASP A 180 51.74 41.69 -16.44
C ASP A 180 51.87 40.49 -15.48
N VAL A 181 52.62 40.67 -14.39
CA VAL A 181 52.97 39.61 -13.43
C VAL A 181 51.74 39.09 -12.68
N THR A 182 50.75 39.96 -12.43
CA THR A 182 49.53 39.60 -11.70
C THR A 182 48.63 38.66 -12.49
N LEU A 183 48.50 38.90 -13.81
CA LEU A 183 47.72 38.05 -14.70
C LEU A 183 48.36 36.65 -14.82
N LEU A 184 49.70 36.59 -14.94
CA LEU A 184 50.43 35.33 -15.00
C LEU A 184 50.29 34.52 -13.71
N TRP A 185 50.39 35.18 -12.55
CA TRP A 185 50.17 34.54 -11.25
C TRP A 185 48.75 33.97 -11.14
N TRP A 186 47.74 34.74 -11.54
CA TRP A 186 46.35 34.29 -11.54
C TRP A 186 46.12 33.09 -12.46
N HIS A 187 46.68 33.11 -13.68
CA HIS A 187 46.56 32.01 -14.62
C HIS A 187 47.15 30.72 -14.04
N ARG A 188 48.35 30.79 -13.45
CA ARG A 188 48.99 29.64 -12.79
C ARG A 188 48.18 29.11 -11.62
N ARG A 189 47.65 29.99 -10.77
CA ARG A 189 46.85 29.57 -9.61
C ARG A 189 45.51 28.94 -10.02
N SER A 190 44.85 29.49 -11.04
CA SER A 190 43.59 28.98 -11.58
C SER A 190 43.75 27.60 -12.22
N THR A 191 44.85 27.37 -12.95
CA THR A 191 45.16 26.04 -13.45
C THR A 191 45.44 25.07 -12.30
N ASP A 192 46.24 25.44 -11.30
CA ASP A 192 46.56 24.54 -10.19
C ASP A 192 45.32 24.10 -9.40
N VAL A 193 44.38 25.01 -9.11
CA VAL A 193 43.13 24.69 -8.40
C VAL A 193 42.24 23.73 -9.19
N ARG A 194 42.21 23.85 -10.53
CA ARG A 194 41.44 22.95 -11.40
C ARG A 194 42.06 21.55 -11.49
N HIS A 195 43.37 21.42 -11.34
CA HIS A 195 44.06 20.13 -11.33
C HIS A 195 44.01 19.46 -9.95
N SER A 196 44.12 20.23 -8.86
CA SER A 196 44.03 19.69 -7.49
C SER A 196 42.61 19.30 -7.05
N GLY A 197 41.57 19.81 -7.72
CA GLY A 197 40.18 19.45 -7.45
C GLY A 197 39.72 18.12 -8.09
N ILE A 198 40.55 17.53 -8.97
CA ILE A 198 40.25 16.27 -9.67
C ILE A 198 40.95 15.08 -8.99
N GLU A 199 41.91 15.33 -8.09
CA GLU A 199 42.68 14.30 -7.37
C GLU A 199 42.28 14.22 -5.89
N ILE A 200 41.02 13.91 -5.58
CA ILE A 200 40.65 13.24 -4.33
C ILE A 200 39.71 12.09 -4.68
N GLY A 201 40.33 10.97 -5.04
CA GLY A 201 39.64 9.75 -5.49
C GLY A 201 40.64 8.61 -5.66
N THR A 202 41.29 8.23 -4.56
CA THR A 202 41.86 6.88 -4.37
C THR A 202 41.37 6.36 -3.04
#